data_AF-A0A7W9J6N8-F1
#
_entry.id   AF-A0A7W9J6N8-F1
#
_cell.length_a   1.000
_cell.length_b   1.000
_cell.length_c   1.000
_cell.angle_alpha   90.00
_cell.angle_beta   90.00
_cell.angle_gamma   90.00
#
_symmetry.space_group_name_H-M   'P 1'
#
loop_
_entity.id
_entity.type
_entity.pdbx_description
1 polymer ?
#
loop_
_entity_poly.entity_id
_entity_poly.type
_entity_poly.pdbx_seq_one_letter_code
_entity_poly.pdbx_strand_id
1 'polypeptide(L)'
;MNHLLDLGSRKFWRLVGKPVDLAVDHSWLRAPMSRSSAVGDGWLSAEATHHGGTVDEDAATTDPSAGPAPGLLPAMTILDGPGFDASRLDPRIRDFYEHTAAWHMEVWTGWSPLFWPAGELIARLFGRRVEQLSLPMRPLDVAYGMDSRVRVIRDRDGEQVGAAWLRTLRPSGRYVFSGCYSARRLPGAAQPSVHVAFPLESGNVQVFLRPVISDGGGLVLESPPGRFGQDGAYVVVHDGGRDFAARIPLHETFRLYCDPYGVLRTDHELRIRRTWMMRLHYKMEHAR
;
A
#
# COMPACT_ATOMS: atom_id res chain seq x y z
N MET A 1 4.49 10.25 -25.53
CA MET A 1 3.05 9.98 -25.32
C MET A 1 2.64 9.89 -23.84
N ASN A 2 3.51 9.48 -22.90
CA ASN A 2 3.15 9.33 -21.48
C ASN A 2 3.04 10.64 -20.68
N HIS A 3 3.87 11.66 -20.99
CA HIS A 3 3.89 12.92 -20.23
C HIS A 3 2.62 13.77 -20.41
N LEU A 4 1.98 13.73 -21.59
CA LEU A 4 0.73 14.45 -21.85
C LEU A 4 -0.47 13.88 -21.08
N LEU A 5 -0.51 12.56 -20.88
CA LEU A 5 -1.53 11.90 -20.06
C LEU A 5 -1.32 12.17 -18.56
N ASP A 6 -0.06 12.24 -18.12
CA ASP A 6 0.28 12.65 -16.75
C ASP A 6 -0.13 14.11 -16.48
N LEU A 7 0.20 15.02 -17.39
CA LEU A 7 -0.25 16.40 -17.31
C LEU A 7 -1.78 16.51 -17.33
N GLY A 8 -2.46 15.76 -18.19
CA GLY A 8 -3.92 15.71 -18.27
C GLY A 8 -4.55 15.23 -16.96
N SER A 9 -4.05 14.15 -16.38
CA SER A 9 -4.55 13.63 -15.10
C SER A 9 -4.28 14.59 -13.95
N ARG A 10 -3.11 15.24 -13.91
CA ARG A 10 -2.79 16.27 -12.91
C ARG A 10 -3.71 17.48 -13.02
N LYS A 11 -3.99 17.97 -14.22
CA LYS A 11 -4.96 19.07 -14.42
C LYS A 11 -6.37 18.67 -14.01
N PHE A 12 -6.78 17.42 -14.29
CA PHE A 12 -8.05 16.90 -13.79
C PHE A 12 -8.10 16.90 -12.27
N TRP A 13 -7.12 16.31 -11.59
CA TRP A 13 -7.08 16.24 -10.12
C TRP A 13 -6.94 17.61 -9.46
N ARG A 14 -6.26 18.56 -10.11
CA ARG A 14 -6.26 19.97 -9.69
C ARG A 14 -7.65 20.61 -9.80
N LEU A 15 -8.43 20.24 -10.82
CA LEU A 15 -9.78 20.78 -11.04
C LEU A 15 -10.79 20.20 -10.04
N VAL A 16 -10.72 18.90 -9.77
CA VAL A 16 -11.70 18.21 -8.91
C VAL A 16 -11.26 18.11 -7.44
N GLY A 17 -9.97 18.28 -7.17
CA GLY A 17 -9.39 18.22 -5.84
C GLY A 17 -9.42 19.57 -5.12
N LYS A 18 -9.27 19.51 -3.80
CA LYS A 18 -9.12 20.69 -2.95
C LYS A 18 -7.63 21.06 -2.80
N PRO A 19 -7.27 22.35 -2.75
CA PRO A 19 -5.94 22.76 -2.32
C PRO A 19 -5.65 22.22 -0.92
N VAL A 20 -4.43 21.73 -0.70
CA VAL A 20 -3.97 21.23 0.59
C VAL A 20 -2.58 21.77 0.91
N ASP A 21 -2.32 21.96 2.20
CA ASP A 21 -0.99 22.22 2.73
C ASP A 21 -0.45 20.94 3.37
N LEU A 22 0.45 20.26 2.66
CA LEU A 22 1.05 19.01 3.12
C LEU A 22 2.11 19.21 4.22
N ALA A 23 2.54 20.44 4.50
CA ALA A 23 3.52 20.72 5.53
C ALA A 23 2.86 20.90 6.91
N VAL A 24 1.66 21.50 6.94
CA VAL A 24 1.00 21.88 8.20
C VAL A 24 -0.37 21.21 8.31
N ASP A 25 -1.42 21.84 7.77
CA ASP A 25 -2.82 21.49 8.01
C ASP A 25 -3.20 20.09 7.54
N HIS A 26 -2.55 19.61 6.48
CA HIS A 26 -2.83 18.35 5.82
C HIS A 26 -1.60 17.43 5.80
N SER A 27 -0.70 17.58 6.76
CA SER A 27 0.50 16.72 6.92
C SER A 27 0.21 15.22 7.01
N TRP A 28 -1.01 14.84 7.37
CA TRP A 28 -1.48 13.45 7.34
C TRP A 28 -1.61 12.88 5.91
N LEU A 29 -1.72 13.71 4.87
CA LEU A 29 -1.74 13.32 3.46
C LEU A 29 -0.35 13.30 2.82
N ARG A 30 0.69 13.78 3.51
CA ARG A 30 2.05 13.76 2.97
C ARG A 30 2.53 12.31 2.90
N ALA A 31 2.96 11.92 1.71
CA ALA A 31 3.46 10.59 1.39
C ALA A 31 4.46 10.68 0.23
N PRO A 32 5.33 9.69 0.04
CA PRO A 32 6.35 9.72 -1.00
C PRO A 32 5.75 9.89 -2.40
N MET A 33 6.46 10.63 -3.23
CA MET A 33 6.17 10.80 -4.66
C MET A 33 7.39 10.32 -5.46
N SER A 34 7.15 9.83 -6.68
CA SER A 34 8.24 9.44 -7.56
C SER A 34 8.75 10.65 -8.34
N ARG A 35 10.07 10.72 -8.54
CA ARG A 35 10.72 11.68 -9.45
C ARG A 35 10.67 11.22 -10.91
N SER A 36 10.27 9.98 -11.16
CA SER A 36 10.25 9.36 -12.48
C SER A 36 8.88 8.74 -12.78
N SER A 37 8.52 8.73 -14.06
CA SER A 37 7.36 7.98 -14.56
C SER A 37 7.49 6.45 -14.41
N ALA A 38 8.71 5.93 -14.17
CA ALA A 38 8.98 4.51 -13.97
C ALA A 38 8.92 4.10 -12.48
N VAL A 39 8.43 2.87 -12.23
CA VAL A 39 8.46 2.24 -10.89
C VAL A 39 9.90 1.93 -10.51
N GLY A 40 10.27 2.31 -9.30
CA GLY A 40 11.53 1.90 -8.72
C GLY A 40 11.61 2.29 -7.25
N ASP A 41 12.79 2.08 -6.70
CA ASP A 41 13.20 2.44 -5.34
C ASP A 41 13.68 3.90 -5.24
N GLY A 42 13.74 4.66 -6.33
CA GLY A 42 14.27 6.03 -6.35
C GLY A 42 13.53 7.04 -5.47
N TRP A 43 12.33 6.73 -4.97
CA TRP A 43 11.62 7.54 -3.97
C TRP A 43 12.11 7.27 -2.54
N LEU A 44 12.73 6.12 -2.27
CA LEU A 44 13.12 5.69 -0.91
C LEU A 44 14.15 6.63 -0.30
N SER A 45 15.21 6.95 -1.05
CA SER A 45 16.23 7.87 -0.57
C SER A 45 15.67 9.27 -0.31
N ALA A 46 14.70 9.72 -1.12
CA ALA A 46 14.06 11.01 -0.92
C ALA A 46 13.16 11.01 0.33
N GLU A 47 12.41 9.93 0.58
CA GLU A 47 11.59 9.78 1.77
C GLU A 47 12.44 9.67 3.04
N ALA A 48 13.53 8.88 3.02
CA ALA A 48 14.46 8.81 4.15
C ALA A 48 15.12 10.17 4.44
N THR A 49 15.57 10.88 3.40
CA THR A 49 16.13 12.25 3.55
C THR A 49 15.13 13.20 4.19
N HIS A 50 13.84 13.08 3.84
CA HIS A 50 12.79 13.90 4.44
C HIS A 50 12.67 13.68 5.94
N HIS A 51 12.80 12.44 6.42
CA HIS A 51 12.83 12.12 7.85
C HIS A 51 14.20 12.38 8.50
N GLY A 52 15.20 12.78 7.71
CA GLY A 52 16.59 12.96 8.16
C GLY A 52 17.28 11.65 8.51
N GLY A 53 16.78 10.52 8.00
CA GLY A 53 17.29 9.19 8.30
C GLY A 53 17.76 8.43 7.07
N THR A 54 17.67 7.11 7.13
CA THR A 54 18.25 6.18 6.15
C THR A 54 17.23 5.13 5.70
N VAL A 55 17.59 4.39 4.65
CA VAL A 55 16.86 3.20 4.22
C VAL A 55 17.76 2.01 4.51
N ASP A 56 17.22 0.98 5.14
CA ASP A 56 17.98 -0.25 5.37
C ASP A 56 18.47 -0.79 4.02
N GLU A 57 19.72 -1.28 3.99
CA GLU A 57 20.25 -1.98 2.82
C GLU A 57 19.50 -3.30 2.61
N ASP A 58 19.61 -3.87 1.40
CA ASP A 58 19.04 -5.19 1.10
C ASP A 58 19.73 -6.23 2.00
N ALA A 59 19.22 -6.43 3.21
CA ALA A 59 19.56 -7.59 4.01
C ALA A 59 19.03 -8.78 3.23
N ALA A 60 19.94 -9.52 2.59
CA ALA A 60 19.60 -10.81 2.04
C ALA A 60 18.98 -11.60 3.20
N THR A 61 17.77 -12.12 3.00
CA THR A 61 17.02 -13.01 3.89
C THR A 61 17.81 -14.26 4.35
N THR A 62 19.06 -14.38 3.93
CA THR A 62 20.00 -15.48 4.14
C THR A 62 21.20 -15.14 5.01
N ASP A 63 21.37 -13.92 5.51
CA ASP A 63 22.41 -13.63 6.51
C ASP A 63 21.89 -13.91 7.92
N PRO A 64 22.32 -14.99 8.60
CA PRO A 64 21.90 -15.29 9.97
C PRO A 64 22.44 -14.30 11.01
N SER A 65 23.30 -13.34 10.63
CA SER A 65 23.73 -12.22 11.47
C SER A 65 22.90 -10.95 11.28
N ALA A 66 22.07 -10.88 10.24
CA ALA A 66 21.05 -9.85 10.11
C ALA A 66 19.97 -10.11 11.17
N GLY A 67 19.46 -9.06 11.80
CA GLY A 67 18.40 -9.16 12.81
C GLY A 67 17.10 -9.80 12.29
N PRO A 68 16.00 -9.74 13.06
CA PRO A 68 14.72 -10.28 12.61
C PRO A 68 14.32 -9.70 11.24
N ALA A 69 13.66 -10.52 10.42
CA ALA A 69 13.29 -10.13 9.05
C ALA A 69 12.43 -8.84 9.06
N PRO A 70 12.66 -7.89 8.14
CA PRO A 70 11.97 -6.61 8.18
C PRO A 70 10.46 -6.74 7.91
N GLY A 71 9.67 -5.93 8.63
CA GLY A 71 8.22 -5.83 8.50
C GLY A 71 7.73 -4.54 7.86
N LEU A 72 6.46 -4.55 7.44
CA LEU A 72 5.77 -3.35 6.95
C LEU A 72 5.54 -2.32 8.06
N LEU A 73 5.33 -2.80 9.28
CA LEU A 73 5.17 -1.99 10.49
C LEU A 73 6.19 -2.44 11.54
N PRO A 74 6.72 -1.54 12.39
CA PRO A 74 7.63 -1.93 13.47
C PRO A 74 6.97 -2.83 14.52
N ALA A 75 5.70 -2.56 14.81
CA ALA A 75 4.86 -3.35 15.71
C ALA A 75 3.40 -3.09 15.37
N MET A 76 2.52 -4.08 15.51
CA MET A 76 1.08 -3.86 15.33
C MET A 76 0.48 -2.94 16.41
N THR A 77 1.12 -2.85 17.58
CA THR A 77 0.67 -2.00 18.71
C THR A 77 0.68 -0.52 18.38
N ILE A 78 1.40 -0.08 17.34
CA ILE A 78 1.33 1.32 16.88
C ILE A 78 -0.06 1.71 16.37
N LEU A 79 -0.93 0.73 16.09
CA LEU A 79 -2.31 0.92 15.64
C LEU A 79 -3.30 0.89 16.81
N ASP A 80 -2.85 0.62 18.05
CA ASP A 80 -3.72 0.46 19.21
C ASP A 80 -4.56 1.71 19.49
N GLY A 81 -5.79 1.48 19.93
CA GLY A 81 -6.72 2.52 20.32
C GLY A 81 -8.12 1.96 20.64
N PRO A 82 -9.12 2.82 20.83
CA PRO A 82 -10.43 2.38 21.36
C PRO A 82 -11.14 1.29 20.55
N GLY A 83 -10.87 1.18 19.24
CA GLY A 83 -11.46 0.18 18.34
C GLY A 83 -10.50 -0.93 17.90
N PHE A 84 -9.25 -0.95 18.37
CA PHE A 84 -8.25 -1.95 17.96
C PHE A 84 -7.22 -2.19 19.07
N ASP A 85 -6.93 -3.45 19.35
CA ASP A 85 -5.94 -3.89 20.34
C ASP A 85 -5.15 -5.08 19.77
N ALA A 86 -3.90 -4.82 19.38
CA ALA A 86 -3.03 -5.79 18.74
C ALA A 86 -2.85 -7.08 19.55
N SER A 87 -2.99 -7.04 20.89
CA SER A 87 -2.85 -8.24 21.73
C SER A 87 -3.94 -9.29 21.47
N ARG A 88 -5.07 -8.88 20.89
CA ARG A 88 -6.21 -9.76 20.57
C ARG A 88 -6.14 -10.38 19.17
N LEU A 89 -5.14 -10.01 18.36
CA LEU A 89 -4.92 -10.62 17.05
C LEU A 89 -4.33 -12.03 17.17
N ASP A 90 -4.62 -12.87 16.17
CA ASP A 90 -3.86 -14.09 15.95
C ASP A 90 -2.37 -13.73 15.81
N PRO A 91 -1.46 -14.37 16.56
CA PRO A 91 -0.04 -14.06 16.51
C PRO A 91 0.57 -14.12 15.11
N ARG A 92 0.05 -14.96 14.22
CA ARG A 92 0.51 -15.08 12.82
C ARG A 92 0.18 -13.84 11.99
N ILE A 93 -0.94 -13.18 12.26
CA ILE A 93 -1.29 -11.91 11.59
C ILE A 93 -0.32 -10.82 12.02
N ARG A 94 0.00 -10.76 13.33
CA ARG A 94 0.99 -9.81 13.84
C ARG A 94 2.36 -10.05 13.22
N ASP A 95 2.82 -11.29 13.28
CA ASP A 95 4.09 -11.72 12.71
C ASP A 95 4.19 -11.38 11.22
N PHE A 96 3.12 -11.58 10.45
CA PHE A 96 3.10 -11.19 9.04
C PHE A 96 3.36 -9.70 8.82
N TYR A 97 2.78 -8.78 9.61
CA TYR A 97 3.01 -7.34 9.43
C TYR A 97 4.34 -6.86 10.03
N GLU A 98 4.79 -7.49 11.12
CA GLU A 98 6.02 -7.15 11.85
C GLU A 98 7.28 -7.76 11.20
N HIS A 99 7.13 -8.85 10.44
CA HIS A 99 8.23 -9.58 9.79
C HIS A 99 7.90 -10.00 8.35
N THR A 100 7.21 -9.15 7.59
CA THR A 100 6.68 -9.45 6.24
C THR A 100 7.70 -10.04 5.27
N ALA A 101 8.98 -9.68 5.36
CA ALA A 101 10.02 -10.26 4.52
C ALA A 101 10.25 -11.77 4.75
N ALA A 102 9.90 -12.30 5.92
CA ALA A 102 9.94 -13.73 6.21
C ALA A 102 8.72 -14.49 5.66
N TRP A 103 7.80 -13.84 4.95
CA TRP A 103 6.58 -14.46 4.44
C TRP A 103 6.55 -14.54 2.92
N HIS A 104 6.15 -15.71 2.41
CA HIS A 104 5.79 -15.91 1.02
C HIS A 104 4.30 -15.65 0.82
N MET A 105 3.95 -14.94 -0.26
CA MET A 105 2.56 -14.59 -0.57
C MET A 105 2.19 -14.98 -2.00
N GLU A 106 1.22 -15.87 -2.12
CA GLU A 106 0.55 -16.21 -3.37
C GLU A 106 -0.74 -15.39 -3.50
N VAL A 107 -1.09 -14.98 -4.72
CA VAL A 107 -2.27 -14.16 -4.99
C VAL A 107 -3.09 -14.72 -6.14
N TRP A 108 -4.41 -14.75 -5.95
CA TRP A 108 -5.39 -15.07 -6.99
C TRP A 108 -6.35 -13.90 -7.16
N THR A 109 -6.75 -13.60 -8.38
CA THR A 109 -7.61 -12.46 -8.72
C THR A 109 -8.90 -12.93 -9.39
N GLY A 110 -10.03 -12.41 -8.93
CA GLY A 110 -11.34 -12.52 -9.58
C GLY A 110 -11.84 -11.13 -9.97
N TRP A 111 -12.06 -10.91 -11.27
CA TRP A 111 -12.55 -9.63 -11.81
C TRP A 111 -14.06 -9.63 -12.04
N SER A 112 -14.68 -8.46 -11.87
CA SER A 112 -16.05 -8.26 -12.33
C SER A 112 -16.14 -8.23 -13.84
N PRO A 113 -17.01 -9.03 -14.48
CA PRO A 113 -17.20 -8.98 -15.94
C PRO A 113 -17.55 -7.59 -16.45
N LEU A 114 -18.22 -6.77 -15.63
CA LEU A 114 -18.59 -5.40 -15.97
C LEU A 114 -17.38 -4.46 -16.01
N PHE A 115 -16.40 -4.66 -15.14
CA PHE A 115 -15.21 -3.81 -15.05
C PHE A 115 -14.01 -4.38 -15.79
N TRP A 116 -14.06 -5.64 -16.25
CA TRP A 116 -12.97 -6.27 -16.98
C TRP A 116 -12.56 -5.48 -18.24
N PRO A 117 -13.48 -4.96 -19.10
CA PRO A 117 -13.09 -4.15 -20.25
C PRO A 117 -12.46 -2.80 -19.85
N ALA A 118 -12.93 -2.19 -18.76
CA ALA A 118 -12.37 -0.96 -18.23
C ALA A 118 -10.97 -1.20 -17.63
N GLY A 119 -10.79 -2.30 -16.90
CA GLY A 119 -9.49 -2.75 -16.38
C GLY A 119 -8.51 -3.03 -17.50
N GLU A 120 -8.93 -3.71 -18.57
CA GLU A 120 -8.12 -3.98 -19.78
C GLU A 120 -7.76 -2.68 -20.50
N LEU A 121 -8.69 -1.73 -20.63
CA LEU A 121 -8.42 -0.43 -21.24
C LEU A 121 -7.44 0.40 -20.39
N ILE A 122 -7.62 0.44 -19.07
CA ILE A 122 -6.71 1.12 -18.15
C ILE A 122 -5.32 0.45 -18.18
N ALA A 123 -5.26 -0.88 -18.18
CA ALA A 123 -4.02 -1.64 -18.33
C ALA A 123 -3.34 -1.39 -19.68
N ARG A 124 -4.08 -1.14 -20.77
CA ARG A 124 -3.49 -0.80 -22.07
C ARG A 124 -3.03 0.66 -22.15
N LEU A 125 -3.84 1.60 -21.67
CA LEU A 125 -3.56 3.04 -21.73
C LEU A 125 -2.46 3.47 -20.76
N PHE A 126 -2.45 2.86 -19.58
CA PHE A 126 -1.47 3.10 -18.54
C PHE A 126 -0.53 1.91 -18.39
N GLY A 127 -0.32 1.07 -19.40
CA GLY A 127 0.41 -0.21 -19.27
C GLY A 127 1.80 -0.16 -18.64
N ARG A 128 2.44 1.02 -18.57
CA ARG A 128 3.70 1.24 -17.84
C ARG A 128 3.53 1.71 -16.37
N ARG A 129 2.34 2.20 -16.01
CA ARG A 129 1.94 2.78 -14.71
C ARG A 129 0.80 2.01 -14.00
N VAL A 130 0.11 1.06 -14.65
CA VAL A 130 -0.96 0.25 -14.04
C VAL A 130 -0.55 -1.19 -13.74
N GLU A 131 0.59 -1.67 -14.29
CA GLU A 131 1.33 -2.79 -13.66
C GLU A 131 1.58 -2.50 -12.15
N GLN A 132 1.65 -1.21 -11.78
CA GLN A 132 1.83 -0.65 -10.43
C GLN A 132 0.65 -0.84 -9.48
N LEU A 133 -0.57 -0.97 -10.01
CA LEU A 133 -1.72 -1.38 -9.21
C LEU A 133 -1.77 -2.89 -9.03
N SER A 134 -0.89 -3.64 -9.70
CA SER A 134 -0.64 -5.09 -9.57
C SER A 134 -1.89 -5.88 -9.22
N LEU A 135 -2.96 -5.62 -9.96
CA LEU A 135 -4.08 -6.51 -10.04
C LEU A 135 -3.78 -7.35 -11.26
N PRO A 136 -3.08 -8.50 -11.12
CA PRO A 136 -2.77 -9.32 -12.28
C PRO A 136 -4.07 -9.59 -13.03
N MET A 137 -4.18 -9.04 -14.24
CA MET A 137 -5.35 -9.21 -15.10
C MET A 137 -5.43 -10.65 -15.60
N ARG A 138 -4.32 -11.40 -15.50
CA ARG A 138 -4.19 -12.79 -15.89
C ARG A 138 -3.47 -13.60 -14.80
N PRO A 139 -4.06 -14.70 -14.32
CA PRO A 139 -3.44 -15.61 -13.35
C PRO A 139 -2.08 -16.18 -13.82
N LEU A 140 -1.82 -16.18 -15.13
CA LEU A 140 -0.62 -16.73 -15.75
C LEU A 140 0.60 -15.79 -15.67
N ASP A 141 0.40 -14.47 -15.49
CA ASP A 141 1.52 -13.51 -15.46
C ASP A 141 2.31 -13.58 -14.14
N VAL A 142 1.71 -14.20 -13.11
CA VAL A 142 2.32 -14.45 -11.78
C VAL A 142 2.92 -15.86 -11.65
N ALA A 143 2.70 -16.74 -12.65
CA ALA A 143 3.05 -18.16 -12.58
C ALA A 143 4.57 -18.44 -12.56
N TYR A 144 5.39 -17.49 -13.03
CA TYR A 144 6.85 -17.60 -12.99
C TYR A 144 7.48 -17.10 -11.68
N GLY A 145 6.64 -16.65 -10.74
CA GLY A 145 7.04 -16.19 -9.42
C GLY A 145 7.48 -14.73 -9.36
N MET A 146 7.27 -14.13 -8.18
CA MET A 146 7.64 -12.76 -7.85
C MET A 146 8.64 -12.78 -6.70
N ASP A 147 9.68 -11.96 -6.78
CA ASP A 147 10.51 -11.66 -5.62
C ASP A 147 9.85 -10.54 -4.82
N SER A 148 9.87 -10.67 -3.50
CA SER A 148 9.30 -9.74 -2.54
C SER A 148 10.42 -9.23 -1.65
N ARG A 149 10.59 -7.92 -1.59
CA ARG A 149 11.57 -7.26 -0.71
C ARG A 149 10.88 -6.20 0.12
N VAL A 150 11.22 -6.17 1.40
CA VAL A 150 10.78 -5.13 2.33
C VAL A 150 12.01 -4.29 2.67
N ARG A 151 11.93 -2.98 2.44
CA ARG A 151 13.00 -2.04 2.79
C ARG A 151 12.48 -1.05 3.82
N VAL A 152 13.04 -1.10 5.02
CA VAL A 152 12.63 -0.24 6.13
C VAL A 152 13.17 1.17 5.92
N ILE A 153 12.34 2.17 6.18
CA ILE A 153 12.69 3.59 6.18
C ILE A 153 12.78 4.02 7.64
N ARG A 154 13.96 4.49 8.03
CA ARG A 154 14.24 4.97 9.38
C ARG A 154 14.33 6.49 9.40
N ASP A 155 13.95 7.09 10.51
CA ASP A 155 14.22 8.50 10.78
C ASP A 155 15.64 8.71 11.33
N ARG A 156 15.92 9.96 11.75
CA ARG A 156 17.20 10.36 12.33
C ARG A 156 17.55 9.62 13.62
N ASP A 157 16.55 9.13 14.34
CA ASP A 157 16.70 8.46 15.63
C ASP A 157 16.84 6.93 15.45
N GLY A 158 16.71 6.45 14.20
CA GLY A 158 16.80 5.04 13.84
C GLY A 158 15.47 4.29 13.93
N GLU A 159 14.38 4.99 14.25
CA GLU A 159 13.05 4.41 14.38
C GLU A 159 12.41 4.18 13.02
N GLN A 160 11.69 3.06 12.86
CA GLN A 160 10.97 2.77 11.63
C GLN A 160 9.75 3.69 11.48
N VAL A 161 9.80 4.58 10.51
CA VAL A 161 8.72 5.51 10.14
C VAL A 161 7.88 5.01 8.97
N GLY A 162 8.39 4.03 8.23
CA GLY A 162 7.66 3.34 7.17
C GLY A 162 8.48 2.21 6.56
N ALA A 163 7.90 1.52 5.59
CA ALA A 163 8.58 0.47 4.84
C ALA A 163 8.12 0.45 3.39
N ALA A 164 9.06 0.27 2.47
CA ALA A 164 8.79 -0.06 1.09
C ALA A 164 8.47 -1.55 0.99
N TRP A 165 7.35 -1.89 0.36
CA TRP A 165 7.14 -3.23 -0.16
C TRP A 165 7.38 -3.22 -1.67
N LEU A 166 8.51 -3.78 -2.08
CA LEU A 166 8.93 -3.86 -3.46
C LEU A 166 8.71 -5.28 -3.96
N ARG A 167 8.01 -5.44 -5.08
CA ARG A 167 7.87 -6.74 -5.74
C ARG A 167 8.33 -6.68 -7.18
N THR A 168 9.13 -7.65 -7.61
CA THR A 168 9.67 -7.74 -8.97
C THR A 168 9.24 -9.04 -9.65
N LEU A 169 9.04 -9.01 -10.98
CA LEU A 169 8.81 -10.21 -11.77
C LEU A 169 10.13 -10.94 -11.98
N ARG A 170 10.25 -12.19 -11.50
CA ARG A 170 11.49 -12.98 -11.66
C ARG A 170 12.02 -13.05 -13.10
N PRO A 171 11.19 -13.24 -14.15
CA PRO A 171 11.70 -13.34 -15.52
C PRO A 171 12.31 -12.05 -16.08
N SER A 172 11.96 -10.89 -15.53
CA SER A 172 12.36 -9.59 -16.09
C SER A 172 13.12 -8.69 -15.11
N GLY A 173 13.14 -9.04 -13.81
CA GLY A 173 13.63 -8.18 -12.73
C GLY A 173 12.87 -6.86 -12.57
N ARG A 174 11.83 -6.61 -13.38
CA ARG A 174 11.09 -5.34 -13.38
C ARG A 174 10.24 -5.23 -12.13
N TYR A 175 10.24 -4.04 -11.52
CA TYR A 175 9.32 -3.71 -10.43
C TYR A 175 7.88 -3.74 -10.92
N VAL A 176 7.08 -4.56 -10.25
CA VAL A 176 5.64 -4.73 -10.45
C VAL A 176 4.90 -3.86 -9.46
N PHE A 177 5.36 -3.85 -8.21
CA PHE A 177 4.68 -3.21 -7.10
C PHE A 177 5.69 -2.44 -6.24
N SER A 178 5.39 -1.20 -5.92
CA SER A 178 6.16 -0.38 -4.98
C SER A 178 5.18 0.45 -4.16
N GLY A 179 4.89 -0.02 -2.94
CA GLY A 179 4.04 0.68 -1.98
C GLY A 179 4.82 1.07 -0.74
N CYS A 180 4.57 2.25 -0.20
CA CYS A 180 5.07 2.68 1.11
C CYS A 180 4.00 2.41 2.17
N TYR A 181 4.35 1.61 3.16
CA TYR A 181 3.50 1.26 4.30
C TYR A 181 3.96 2.05 5.53
N SER A 182 2.99 2.53 6.31
CA SER A 182 3.23 3.27 7.55
C SER A 182 1.96 3.26 8.41
N ALA A 183 2.04 3.79 9.63
CA ALA A 183 0.86 4.13 10.42
C ALA A 183 0.59 5.64 10.35
N ARG A 184 -0.69 6.02 10.25
CA ARG A 184 -1.09 7.43 10.21
C ARG A 184 -2.33 7.65 11.04
N ARG A 185 -2.29 8.66 11.91
CA ARG A 185 -3.48 9.18 12.59
C ARG A 185 -4.10 10.28 11.73
N LEU A 186 -5.36 10.10 11.36
CA LEU A 186 -6.12 11.09 10.58
C LEU A 186 -6.71 12.17 11.49
N PRO A 187 -7.11 13.34 10.93
CA PRO A 187 -7.76 14.40 11.70
C PRO A 187 -8.99 13.89 12.45
N GLY A 188 -9.03 14.12 13.76
CA GLY A 188 -10.14 13.71 14.63
C GLY A 188 -10.24 12.20 14.88
N ALA A 189 -9.30 11.39 14.40
CA ALA A 189 -9.30 9.94 14.64
C ALA A 189 -8.77 9.60 16.04
N ALA A 190 -9.53 8.77 16.76
CA ALA A 190 -9.18 8.30 18.11
C ALA A 190 -8.02 7.28 18.10
N GLN A 191 -7.70 6.69 16.95
CA GLN A 191 -6.60 5.74 16.78
C GLN A 191 -5.92 5.91 15.41
N PRO A 192 -4.71 5.36 15.21
CA PRO A 192 -4.05 5.32 13.91
C PRO A 192 -4.66 4.28 12.96
N SER A 193 -4.43 4.50 11.68
CA SER A 193 -4.82 3.60 10.59
C SER A 193 -3.57 3.14 9.84
N VAL A 194 -3.68 1.98 9.19
CA VAL A 194 -2.66 1.54 8.24
C VAL A 194 -2.71 2.46 7.04
N HIS A 195 -1.58 3.02 6.66
CA HIS A 195 -1.45 3.92 5.54
C HIS A 195 -0.58 3.29 4.46
N VAL A 196 -1.14 3.15 3.27
CA VAL A 196 -0.46 2.63 2.09
C VAL A 196 -0.42 3.71 1.04
N ALA A 197 0.77 4.10 0.58
CA ALA A 197 0.96 5.07 -0.47
C ALA A 197 1.66 4.46 -1.69
N PHE A 198 1.17 4.79 -2.87
CA PHE A 198 1.70 4.43 -4.17
C PHE A 198 2.31 5.68 -4.80
N PRO A 199 3.65 5.83 -4.77
CA PRO A 199 4.31 6.99 -5.33
C PRO A 199 4.10 7.06 -6.83
N LEU A 200 3.67 8.22 -7.30
CA LEU A 200 3.46 8.52 -8.71
C LEU A 200 4.32 9.75 -9.09
N GLU A 201 4.53 9.98 -10.37
CA GLU A 201 5.20 11.21 -10.82
C GLU A 201 4.38 12.44 -10.40
N SER A 202 4.99 13.35 -9.64
CA SER A 202 4.35 14.57 -9.12
C SER A 202 3.04 14.32 -8.36
N GLY A 203 2.92 13.19 -7.66
CA GLY A 203 1.74 12.86 -6.87
C GLY A 203 1.81 11.48 -6.23
N ASN A 204 0.72 11.05 -5.62
CA ASN A 204 0.55 9.68 -5.13
C ASN A 204 -0.93 9.30 -5.08
N VAL A 205 -1.18 7.99 -5.09
CA VAL A 205 -2.46 7.41 -4.66
C VAL A 205 -2.20 6.82 -3.29
N GLN A 206 -3.06 7.08 -2.32
CA GLN A 206 -2.88 6.55 -0.98
C GLN A 206 -4.18 6.12 -0.35
N VAL A 207 -4.10 5.13 0.52
CA VAL A 207 -5.24 4.49 1.16
C VAL A 207 -4.99 4.44 2.65
N PHE A 208 -5.94 4.98 3.40
CA PHE A 208 -5.99 4.84 4.85
C PHE A 208 -6.99 3.75 5.19
N LEU A 209 -6.50 2.70 5.85
CA LEU A 209 -7.23 1.51 6.18
C LEU A 209 -7.41 1.43 7.70
N ARG A 210 -8.65 1.57 8.14
CA ARG A 210 -9.02 1.47 9.55
C ARG A 210 -8.89 0.01 9.99
N PRO A 211 -8.12 -0.29 11.06
CA PRO A 211 -8.00 -1.63 11.60
C PRO A 211 -9.16 -1.97 12.53
N VAL A 212 -9.69 -3.18 12.38
CA VAL A 212 -10.77 -3.75 13.20
C VAL A 212 -10.45 -5.21 13.45
N ILE A 213 -10.71 -5.70 14.66
CA ILE A 213 -10.53 -7.11 15.00
C ILE A 213 -11.81 -7.86 14.68
N SER A 214 -11.70 -8.95 13.92
CA SER A 214 -12.81 -9.87 13.69
C SER A 214 -12.78 -11.04 14.67
N ASP A 215 -13.84 -11.84 14.65
CA ASP A 215 -13.93 -13.04 15.47
C ASP A 215 -12.73 -13.97 15.26
N GLY A 216 -12.34 -14.68 16.31
CA GLY A 216 -11.20 -15.61 16.27
C GLY A 216 -9.83 -14.96 16.15
N GLY A 217 -9.71 -13.64 16.39
CA GLY A 217 -8.44 -12.92 16.31
C GLY A 217 -8.04 -12.49 14.90
N GLY A 218 -8.96 -12.54 13.94
CA GLY A 218 -8.72 -12.03 12.58
C GLY A 218 -8.58 -10.51 12.54
N LEU A 219 -8.04 -9.99 11.43
CA LEU A 219 -7.86 -8.57 11.17
C LEU A 219 -8.69 -8.16 9.97
N VAL A 220 -9.44 -7.08 10.12
CA VAL A 220 -10.14 -6.41 9.04
C VAL A 220 -9.53 -5.02 8.85
N LEU A 221 -9.09 -4.73 7.62
CA LEU A 221 -8.60 -3.41 7.21
C LEU A 221 -9.58 -2.81 6.20
N GLU A 222 -10.16 -1.65 6.52
CA GLU A 222 -11.24 -1.06 5.72
C GLU A 222 -10.94 0.37 5.29
N SER A 223 -11.20 0.68 4.02
CA SER A 223 -11.33 2.05 3.50
C SER A 223 -12.81 2.36 3.20
N PRO A 224 -13.62 2.71 4.23
CA PRO A 224 -15.06 2.84 4.08
C PRO A 224 -15.46 4.08 3.24
N PRO A 225 -16.74 4.19 2.82
CA PRO A 225 -17.31 5.46 2.40
C PRO A 225 -17.19 6.50 3.51
N GLY A 226 -16.89 7.75 3.14
CA GLY A 226 -16.61 8.78 4.13
C GLY A 226 -16.33 10.15 3.52
N ARG A 227 -16.15 11.13 4.40
CA ARG A 227 -15.79 12.50 4.05
C ARG A 227 -14.27 12.65 3.94
N PHE A 228 -13.84 13.75 3.35
CA PHE A 228 -12.43 14.13 3.36
C PHE A 228 -11.91 14.27 4.81
N GLY A 229 -10.75 13.71 5.11
CA GLY A 229 -10.20 13.66 6.47
C GLY A 229 -10.49 12.36 7.23
N GLN A 230 -11.31 11.47 6.65
CA GLN A 230 -11.60 10.14 7.22
C GLN A 230 -10.89 9.03 6.43
N ASP A 231 -10.83 7.84 7.01
CA ASP A 231 -10.22 6.65 6.39
C ASP A 231 -10.73 6.44 4.97
N GLY A 232 -9.83 6.17 4.04
CA GLY A 232 -10.14 5.73 2.69
C GLY A 232 -9.12 6.15 1.65
N ALA A 233 -9.50 6.06 0.38
CA ALA A 233 -8.59 6.31 -0.73
C ALA A 233 -8.55 7.79 -1.14
N TYR A 234 -7.34 8.30 -1.37
CA TYR A 234 -7.03 9.66 -1.77
C TYR A 234 -6.04 9.68 -2.93
N VAL A 235 -6.13 10.73 -3.73
CA VAL A 235 -5.12 11.10 -4.72
C VAL A 235 -4.57 12.45 -4.32
N VAL A 236 -3.25 12.57 -4.26
CA VAL A 236 -2.54 13.84 -4.07
C VAL A 236 -1.74 14.13 -5.34
N VAL A 237 -1.83 15.37 -5.83
CA VAL A 237 -1.05 15.84 -6.98
C VAL A 237 -0.38 17.16 -6.67
N HIS A 238 0.85 17.30 -7.13
CA HIS A 238 1.60 18.56 -7.14
C HIS A 238 1.46 19.21 -8.52
N ASP A 239 0.95 20.44 -8.60
CA ASP A 239 0.84 21.19 -9.86
C ASP A 239 1.05 22.70 -9.67
N GLY A 240 2.08 23.23 -10.34
CA GLY A 240 2.39 24.66 -10.33
C GLY A 240 2.75 25.18 -8.94
N GLY A 241 3.57 24.45 -8.19
CA GLY A 241 4.05 24.83 -6.85
C GLY A 241 3.01 24.68 -5.74
N ARG A 242 1.89 24.01 -6.00
CA ARG A 242 0.81 23.79 -5.02
C ARG A 242 0.35 22.34 -5.04
N ASP A 243 -0.12 21.88 -3.89
CA ASP A 243 -0.65 20.54 -3.73
C ASP A 243 -2.18 20.54 -3.72
N PHE A 244 -2.74 19.52 -4.35
CA PHE A 244 -4.18 19.28 -4.43
C PHE A 244 -4.46 17.85 -4.04
N ALA A 245 -5.53 17.64 -3.27
CA ALA A 245 -5.96 16.32 -2.86
C ALA A 245 -7.44 16.10 -3.16
N ALA A 246 -7.77 14.89 -3.60
CA ALA A 246 -9.14 14.45 -3.79
C ALA A 246 -9.33 13.11 -3.09
N ARG A 247 -10.46 12.94 -2.41
CA ARG A 247 -10.91 11.63 -1.95
C ARG A 247 -11.60 10.92 -3.11
N ILE A 248 -11.23 9.67 -3.38
CA ILE A 248 -11.81 8.89 -4.47
C ILE A 248 -12.82 7.87 -3.94
N PRO A 249 -13.86 7.51 -4.72
CA PRO A 249 -14.89 6.58 -4.28
C PRO A 249 -14.44 5.12 -4.45
N LEU A 250 -13.20 4.82 -4.05
CA LEU A 250 -12.63 3.48 -3.99
C LEU A 250 -12.74 2.99 -2.54
N HIS A 251 -13.34 1.82 -2.35
CA HIS A 251 -13.51 1.18 -1.07
C HIS A 251 -12.90 -0.20 -1.10
N GLU A 252 -12.05 -0.46 -0.13
CA GLU A 252 -11.26 -1.69 -0.01
C GLU A 252 -11.56 -2.32 1.34
N THR A 253 -11.59 -3.64 1.37
CA THR A 253 -11.75 -4.42 2.60
C THR A 253 -10.84 -5.61 2.52
N PHE A 254 -9.85 -5.67 3.41
CA PHE A 254 -9.00 -6.83 3.61
C PHE A 254 -9.52 -7.57 4.83
N ARG A 255 -9.71 -8.89 4.71
CA ARG A 255 -10.10 -9.78 5.79
C ARG A 255 -9.02 -10.82 5.94
N LEU A 256 -8.17 -10.65 6.94
CA LEU A 256 -7.09 -11.56 7.28
C LEU A 256 -7.55 -12.53 8.35
N TYR A 257 -7.35 -13.82 8.10
CA TYR A 257 -7.77 -14.87 9.02
C TYR A 257 -6.90 -16.11 8.82
N CYS A 258 -6.80 -16.93 9.86
CA CYS A 258 -6.20 -18.26 9.73
C CYS A 258 -7.30 -19.27 9.39
N ASP A 259 -7.07 -20.06 8.34
CA ASP A 259 -7.99 -21.11 7.96
C ASP A 259 -7.93 -22.32 8.93
N PRO A 260 -8.87 -23.27 8.85
CA PRO A 260 -8.86 -24.46 9.72
C PRO A 260 -7.61 -25.34 9.62
N TYR A 261 -6.80 -25.18 8.56
CA TYR A 261 -5.54 -25.90 8.38
C TYR A 261 -4.34 -25.11 8.91
N GLY A 262 -4.58 -23.95 9.51
CA GLY A 262 -3.56 -23.08 10.10
C GLY A 262 -2.83 -22.19 9.10
N VAL A 263 -3.32 -22.09 7.86
CA VAL A 263 -2.72 -21.25 6.82
C VAL A 263 -3.30 -19.84 6.91
N LEU A 264 -2.41 -18.83 6.87
CA LEU A 264 -2.83 -17.44 6.90
C LEU A 264 -3.39 -17.04 5.52
N ARG A 265 -4.59 -16.46 5.50
CA ARG A 265 -5.27 -16.04 4.28
C ARG A 265 -5.77 -14.62 4.39
N THR A 266 -5.88 -13.96 3.23
CA THR A 266 -6.53 -12.65 3.12
C THR A 266 -7.52 -12.65 1.98
N ASP A 267 -8.75 -12.24 2.25
CA ASP A 267 -9.71 -11.86 1.24
C ASP A 267 -9.69 -10.35 1.09
N HIS A 268 -9.40 -9.85 -0.11
CA HIS A 268 -9.35 -8.42 -0.40
C HIS A 268 -10.41 -8.07 -1.44
N GLU A 269 -11.40 -7.29 -1.05
CA GLU A 269 -12.45 -6.82 -1.94
C GLU A 269 -12.24 -5.35 -2.28
N LEU A 270 -12.34 -5.01 -3.58
CA LEU A 270 -12.35 -3.63 -4.06
C LEU A 270 -13.69 -3.31 -4.70
N ARG A 271 -14.26 -2.18 -4.30
CA ARG A 271 -15.51 -1.64 -4.81
C ARG A 271 -15.30 -0.20 -5.25
N ILE A 272 -15.91 0.15 -6.39
CA ILE A 272 -16.09 1.55 -6.77
C ILE A 272 -17.52 1.93 -6.39
N ARG A 273 -17.66 2.87 -5.44
CA ARG A 273 -18.94 3.17 -4.81
C ARG A 273 -19.60 1.89 -4.28
N ARG A 274 -20.79 1.55 -4.81
CA ARG A 274 -21.53 0.34 -4.41
C ARG A 274 -21.27 -0.85 -5.32
N THR A 275 -20.51 -0.69 -6.38
CA THR A 275 -20.34 -1.74 -7.39
C THR A 275 -19.05 -2.50 -7.14
N TRP A 276 -19.16 -3.83 -7.08
CA TRP A 276 -18.01 -4.71 -6.95
C TRP A 276 -17.14 -4.63 -8.21
N MET A 277 -15.85 -4.35 -8.02
CA MET A 277 -14.88 -4.23 -9.10
C MET A 277 -14.09 -5.52 -9.24
N MET A 278 -13.53 -6.02 -8.14
CA MET A 278 -12.65 -7.18 -8.15
C MET A 278 -12.43 -7.69 -6.71
N ARG A 279 -12.09 -8.97 -6.60
CA ARG A 279 -11.66 -9.63 -5.37
C ARG A 279 -10.29 -10.27 -5.56
N LEU A 280 -9.43 -10.18 -4.57
CA LEU A 280 -8.19 -10.94 -4.49
C LEU A 280 -8.25 -11.89 -3.30
N HIS A 281 -7.59 -13.03 -3.47
CA HIS A 281 -7.31 -13.96 -2.40
C HIS A 281 -5.82 -14.07 -2.24
N TYR A 282 -5.34 -14.02 -1.01
CA TYR A 282 -3.95 -14.24 -0.68
C TYR A 282 -3.81 -15.45 0.21
N LYS A 283 -2.76 -16.23 -0.05
CA LYS A 283 -2.27 -17.28 0.82
C LYS A 283 -0.89 -16.85 1.27
N MET A 284 -0.68 -16.77 2.57
CA MET A 284 0.58 -16.35 3.17
C MET A 284 1.12 -17.49 4.00
N GLU A 285 2.37 -17.85 3.74
CA GLU A 285 3.10 -18.89 4.45
C GLU A 285 4.47 -18.36 4.83
N HIS A 286 4.95 -18.74 6.00
CA HIS A 286 6.32 -18.40 6.39
C HIS A 286 7.30 -19.03 5.40
N ALA A 287 8.27 -18.26 4.93
CA ALA A 287 9.36 -18.74 4.09
C ALA A 287 10.12 -19.81 4.87
N ARG A 288 10.35 -20.95 4.23
CA ARG A 288 11.10 -22.08 4.81
C ARG A 288 12.60 -21.89 4.64
#